data_AF-A0A7S3RXD6-F1
#
_entry.id   AF-A0A7S3RXD6-F1
#
_cell.length_a   1.000
_cell.length_b   1.000
_cell.length_c   1.000
_cell.angle_alpha   90.00
_cell.angle_beta   90.00
_cell.angle_gamma   90.00
#
_symmetry.space_group_name_H-M   'P 1'
#
loop_
_entity.id
_entity.type
_entity.pdbx_description
1 polymer ?
#
loop_
_entity_poly.entity_id
_entity_poly.type
_entity_poly.pdbx_seq_one_letter_code
_entity_poly.pdbx_strand_id
1 'polypeptide(L)'
;MTLASEQLVQILPLSLLIGVSAGLLTALATKRLGMQHQSRAYAELSLLLVTALLTYTLTDEVALSGILSLFFAGVTMRHYTYYNLSPAAQATSRTLFATLASLCDIALSIILGIAVIDYLVHGWTDVRVDGVQGHEVWDFSFVLSSVVVLLLARALNIFPLTELANCCRRRADQISCRMQLVMWWSGLRGAVSFALAMTLDDPRPERQVMPPAHAKATGKRLAPLARPSSHPDTLRTPRGEKGCHSAAAGRAQSGTSHAAEMWGDV
;
A
#
# COMPACT_ATOMS: atom_id res chain seq x y z
N MET A 1 2.37 -6.48 24.93
CA MET A 1 2.68 -7.62 24.02
C MET A 1 1.50 -8.57 23.88
N THR A 2 0.82 -8.97 24.96
CA THR A 2 -0.35 -9.89 24.90
C THR A 2 -1.54 -9.34 24.10
N LEU A 3 -1.91 -8.06 24.26
CA LEU A 3 -3.03 -7.50 23.47
C LEU A 3 -2.75 -7.50 21.95
N ALA A 4 -1.51 -7.25 21.53
CA ALA A 4 -1.15 -7.27 20.11
C ALA A 4 -1.14 -8.69 19.53
N SER A 5 -0.69 -9.68 20.31
CA SER A 5 -0.75 -11.09 19.88
C SER A 5 -2.19 -11.59 19.77
N GLU A 6 -3.08 -11.21 20.70
CA GLU A 6 -4.50 -11.57 20.63
C GLU A 6 -5.18 -10.97 19.39
N GLN A 7 -4.90 -9.70 19.07
CA GLN A 7 -5.41 -9.06 17.85
C GLN A 7 -4.91 -9.76 16.59
N LEU A 8 -3.63 -10.13 16.53
CA LEU A 8 -3.05 -10.83 15.38
C LEU A 8 -3.68 -12.22 15.19
N VAL A 9 -3.91 -12.96 16.28
CA VAL A 9 -4.56 -14.27 16.26
C VAL A 9 -6.00 -14.18 15.74
N GLN A 10 -6.69 -13.06 15.92
CA GLN A 10 -8.05 -12.84 15.42
C GLN A 10 -8.10 -12.34 13.97
N ILE A 11 -7.20 -11.42 13.59
CA ILE A 11 -7.21 -10.80 12.25
C ILE A 11 -6.88 -11.84 11.17
N LEU A 12 -5.88 -12.70 11.41
CA LEU A 12 -5.42 -13.71 10.43
C LEU A 12 -6.52 -14.68 9.95
N PRO A 13 -7.23 -15.41 10.83
CA PRO A 13 -8.27 -16.35 10.41
C PRO A 13 -9.48 -15.65 9.80
N LEU A 14 -9.82 -14.44 10.25
CA LEU A 14 -10.96 -13.70 9.71
C LEU A 14 -10.66 -13.19 8.29
N SER A 15 -9.47 -12.64 8.05
CA SER A 15 -9.00 -12.29 6.69
C SER A 15 -8.94 -13.51 5.76
N LEU A 16 -8.49 -14.66 6.28
CA LEU A 16 -8.49 -15.92 5.52
C LEU A 16 -9.92 -16.34 5.14
N LEU A 17 -10.85 -16.32 6.10
CA LEU A 17 -12.24 -16.73 5.88
C LEU A 17 -12.92 -15.85 4.82
N ILE A 18 -12.73 -14.52 4.91
CA ILE A 18 -13.26 -13.56 3.93
C ILE A 18 -12.67 -13.84 2.55
N GLY A 19 -11.34 -13.98 2.44
CA GLY A 19 -10.68 -14.26 1.16
C GLY A 19 -11.15 -15.55 0.51
N VAL A 20 -11.22 -16.64 1.28
CA VAL A 20 -11.72 -17.95 0.80
C VAL A 20 -13.18 -17.84 0.38
N SER A 21 -14.03 -17.19 1.18
CA SER A 21 -15.45 -17.02 0.85
C SER A 21 -15.63 -16.22 -0.45
N ALA A 22 -14.87 -15.14 -0.65
CA ALA A 22 -14.91 -14.34 -1.86
C ALA A 22 -14.47 -15.15 -3.09
N GLY A 23 -13.38 -15.92 -2.99
CA GLY A 23 -12.93 -16.79 -4.08
C GLY A 23 -13.95 -17.89 -4.44
N LEU A 24 -14.62 -18.48 -3.44
CA LEU A 24 -15.69 -19.46 -3.66
C LEU A 24 -16.94 -18.81 -4.27
N LEU A 25 -17.30 -17.60 -3.83
CA LEU A 25 -18.39 -16.83 -4.42
C LEU A 25 -18.12 -16.53 -5.90
N THR A 26 -16.88 -16.17 -6.26
CA THR A 26 -16.49 -16.00 -7.67
C THR A 26 -16.61 -17.30 -8.45
N ALA A 27 -16.15 -18.43 -7.89
CA ALA A 27 -16.29 -19.73 -8.54
C ALA A 27 -17.76 -20.09 -8.80
N LEU A 28 -18.64 -19.83 -7.82
CA LEU A 28 -20.08 -20.02 -7.95
C LEU A 28 -20.69 -19.05 -8.97
N ALA A 29 -20.30 -17.78 -8.97
CA ALA A 29 -20.77 -16.79 -9.93
C ALA A 29 -20.44 -17.21 -11.36
N THR A 30 -19.18 -17.58 -11.64
CA THR A 30 -18.75 -18.07 -12.95
C THR A 30 -19.52 -19.33 -13.36
N LYS A 31 -19.86 -20.21 -12.41
CA LYS A 31 -20.63 -21.44 -12.67
C LYS A 31 -22.09 -21.15 -12.99
N ARG A 32 -22.71 -20.22 -12.25
CA ARG A 32 -24.13 -19.84 -12.40
C ARG A 32 -24.37 -18.99 -13.64
N LEU A 33 -23.42 -18.15 -14.03
CA LEU A 33 -23.53 -17.27 -15.18
C LEU A 33 -23.34 -18.00 -16.53
N GLY A 34 -23.01 -19.30 -16.52
CA GLY A 34 -22.95 -20.13 -17.73
C GLY A 34 -22.05 -19.54 -18.82
N MET A 35 -20.95 -18.87 -18.43
CA MET A 35 -20.14 -18.05 -19.33
C MET A 35 -19.23 -18.85 -20.28
N GLN A 36 -19.41 -20.17 -20.36
CA GLN A 36 -18.62 -21.09 -21.19
C GLN A 36 -18.69 -20.84 -22.71
N HIS A 37 -19.42 -19.80 -23.16
CA HIS A 37 -19.40 -19.39 -24.55
C HIS A 37 -18.19 -18.50 -24.84
N GLN A 38 -17.39 -18.89 -25.83
CA GLN A 38 -16.10 -18.25 -26.21
C GLN A 38 -16.18 -16.71 -26.38
N SER A 39 -17.36 -16.17 -26.70
CA SER A 39 -17.57 -14.73 -26.86
C SER A 39 -17.47 -13.90 -25.57
N ARG A 40 -17.41 -14.52 -24.38
CA ARG A 40 -17.44 -13.81 -23.09
C ARG A 40 -16.14 -13.86 -22.27
N ALA A 41 -15.03 -14.31 -22.85
CA ALA A 41 -13.75 -14.45 -22.14
C ALA A 41 -13.32 -13.17 -21.38
N TYR A 42 -13.54 -11.98 -21.96
CA TYR A 42 -13.22 -10.70 -21.32
C TYR A 42 -14.07 -10.41 -20.08
N ALA A 43 -15.35 -10.85 -20.07
CA ALA A 43 -16.23 -10.69 -18.91
C ALA A 43 -15.83 -11.62 -17.76
N GLU A 44 -15.37 -12.84 -18.08
CA GLU A 44 -14.83 -13.74 -17.06
C GLU A 44 -13.57 -13.16 -16.41
N LEU A 45 -12.68 -12.57 -17.22
CA LEU A 45 -11.44 -11.95 -16.74
C LEU A 45 -11.69 -10.69 -15.91
N SER A 46 -12.60 -9.82 -16.36
CA SER A 46 -12.98 -8.63 -15.59
C SER A 46 -13.63 -9.00 -14.26
N LEU A 47 -14.46 -10.06 -14.22
CA LEU A 47 -15.04 -10.57 -12.97
C LEU A 47 -13.96 -11.03 -11.97
N LEU A 48 -12.90 -11.69 -12.44
CA LEU A 48 -11.76 -12.09 -11.60
C LEU A 48 -11.06 -10.86 -10.99
N LEU A 49 -10.75 -9.85 -11.82
CA LEU A 49 -10.07 -8.63 -11.37
C LEU A 49 -10.93 -7.80 -10.43
N VAL A 50 -12.21 -7.59 -10.77
CA VAL A 50 -13.15 -6.84 -9.95
C VAL A 50 -13.37 -7.54 -8.62
N THR A 51 -13.54 -8.87 -8.60
CA THR A 51 -13.73 -9.58 -7.33
C THR A 51 -12.47 -9.54 -6.46
N ALA A 52 -11.28 -9.62 -7.07
CA ALA A 52 -10.02 -9.45 -6.35
C ALA A 52 -9.94 -8.06 -5.68
N LEU A 53 -10.12 -6.98 -6.44
CA LEU A 53 -10.07 -5.63 -5.91
C LEU A 53 -11.19 -5.34 -4.89
N LEU A 54 -12.39 -5.87 -5.13
CA LEU A 54 -13.51 -5.76 -4.21
C LEU A 54 -13.23 -6.47 -2.88
N THR A 55 -12.58 -7.64 -2.93
CA THR A 55 -12.20 -8.37 -1.71
C THR A 55 -11.21 -7.57 -0.87
N TYR A 56 -10.25 -6.91 -1.53
CA TYR A 56 -9.30 -6.01 -0.87
C TYR A 56 -10.03 -4.85 -0.18
N THR A 57 -10.85 -4.10 -0.91
CA THR A 57 -11.51 -2.91 -0.37
C THR A 57 -12.50 -3.26 0.73
N LEU A 58 -13.34 -4.30 0.55
CA LEU A 58 -14.28 -4.74 1.58
C LEU A 58 -13.60 -5.19 2.86
N THR A 59 -12.44 -5.84 2.75
CA THR A 59 -11.71 -6.30 3.94
C THR A 59 -11.06 -5.13 4.67
N ASP A 60 -10.57 -4.12 3.94
CA ASP A 60 -9.94 -2.93 4.53
C ASP A 60 -10.95 -2.07 5.30
N GLU A 61 -12.19 -1.95 4.82
CA GLU A 61 -13.30 -1.28 5.52
C GLU A 61 -13.66 -1.95 6.87
N VAL A 62 -13.45 -3.26 6.99
CA VAL A 62 -13.67 -4.02 8.24
C VAL A 62 -12.45 -3.94 9.18
N ALA A 63 -11.47 -3.09 8.85
CA ALA A 63 -10.21 -2.92 9.58
C ALA A 63 -9.35 -4.21 9.68
N LEU A 64 -9.52 -5.13 8.72
CA LEU A 64 -8.75 -6.38 8.61
C LEU A 64 -7.64 -6.25 7.57
N SER A 65 -6.80 -7.30 7.42
CA SER A 65 -5.74 -7.29 6.41
C SER A 65 -6.29 -7.52 5.00
N GLY A 66 -6.51 -6.44 4.24
CA GLY A 66 -6.99 -6.50 2.86
C GLY A 66 -6.04 -7.24 1.92
N ILE A 67 -4.73 -7.04 2.06
CA ILE A 67 -3.68 -7.70 1.25
C ILE A 67 -3.73 -9.22 1.46
N LEU A 68 -3.88 -9.66 2.72
CA LEU A 68 -3.94 -11.08 3.05
C LEU A 68 -5.21 -11.76 2.53
N SER A 69 -6.36 -11.09 2.67
CA SER A 69 -7.65 -11.56 2.14
C SER A 69 -7.63 -11.68 0.62
N LEU A 70 -7.09 -10.68 -0.08
CA LEU A 70 -6.85 -10.70 -1.52
C LEU A 70 -5.97 -11.88 -1.94
N PHE A 71 -4.89 -12.15 -1.21
CA PHE A 71 -4.00 -13.27 -1.49
C PHE A 71 -4.74 -14.61 -1.40
N PHE A 72 -5.49 -14.86 -0.32
CA PHE A 72 -6.24 -16.10 -0.17
C PHE A 72 -7.40 -16.22 -1.17
N ALA A 73 -8.05 -15.12 -1.53
CA ALA A 73 -9.02 -15.09 -2.61
C ALA A 73 -8.38 -15.51 -3.93
N GLY A 74 -7.20 -14.98 -4.27
CA GLY A 74 -6.44 -15.36 -5.47
C GLY A 74 -6.05 -16.85 -5.48
N VAL A 75 -5.56 -17.40 -4.36
CA VAL A 75 -5.25 -18.84 -4.22
C VAL A 75 -6.50 -19.69 -4.45
N THR A 76 -7.61 -19.30 -3.84
CA THR A 76 -8.90 -20.00 -3.98
C THR A 76 -9.41 -19.93 -5.42
N MET A 77 -9.33 -18.77 -6.07
CA MET A 77 -9.70 -18.60 -7.49
C MET A 77 -8.83 -19.45 -8.41
N ARG A 78 -7.52 -19.58 -8.14
CA ARG A 78 -6.63 -20.43 -8.93
C ARG A 78 -7.01 -21.92 -8.86
N HIS A 79 -7.51 -22.37 -7.70
CA HIS A 79 -7.90 -23.76 -7.48
C HIS A 79 -9.32 -24.09 -7.96
N TYR A 80 -10.28 -23.20 -7.76
CA TYR A 80 -11.69 -23.47 -8.07
C TYR A 80 -12.16 -22.74 -9.33
N THR A 81 -11.92 -21.44 -9.41
CA THR A 81 -12.43 -20.62 -10.51
C THR A 81 -11.68 -20.90 -11.82
N TYR A 82 -10.38 -21.18 -11.78
CA TYR A 82 -9.56 -21.41 -12.98
C TYR A 82 -10.11 -22.50 -13.89
N TYR A 83 -10.57 -23.62 -13.33
CA TYR A 83 -11.11 -24.74 -14.10
C TYR A 83 -12.53 -24.51 -14.61
N ASN A 84 -13.20 -23.49 -14.08
CA ASN A 84 -14.54 -23.09 -14.50
C ASN A 84 -14.53 -22.03 -15.61
N LEU A 85 -13.36 -21.47 -15.93
CA LEU A 85 -13.16 -20.50 -17.02
C LEU A 85 -13.13 -21.17 -18.38
N SER A 86 -13.53 -20.42 -19.40
CA SER A 86 -13.36 -20.80 -20.81
C SER A 86 -11.86 -20.98 -21.17
N PRO A 87 -11.52 -21.86 -22.13
CA PRO A 87 -10.13 -22.07 -22.55
C PRO A 87 -9.44 -20.78 -23.03
N ALA A 88 -10.18 -19.89 -23.71
CA ALA A 88 -9.68 -18.58 -24.12
C ALA A 88 -9.34 -17.71 -22.90
N ALA A 89 -10.24 -17.59 -21.92
CA ALA A 89 -9.98 -16.82 -20.69
C ALA A 89 -8.84 -17.40 -19.86
N GLN A 90 -8.64 -18.72 -19.86
CA GLN A 90 -7.49 -19.36 -19.20
C GLN A 90 -6.15 -18.95 -19.83
N ALA A 91 -6.06 -18.93 -21.16
CA ALA A 91 -4.85 -18.48 -21.85
C ALA A 91 -4.59 -16.99 -21.59
N THR A 92 -5.62 -16.15 -21.74
CA THR A 92 -5.52 -14.70 -21.53
C THR A 92 -5.17 -14.35 -20.08
N SER A 93 -5.79 -15.00 -19.09
CA SER A 93 -5.51 -14.73 -17.66
C SER A 93 -4.06 -15.05 -17.29
N ARG A 94 -3.48 -16.13 -17.80
CA ARG A 94 -2.06 -16.46 -17.57
C ARG A 94 -1.15 -15.37 -18.12
N THR A 95 -1.37 -14.95 -19.36
CA THR A 95 -0.57 -13.89 -19.97
C THR A 95 -0.76 -12.57 -19.23
N LEU A 96 -2.00 -12.20 -18.89
CA LEU A 96 -2.31 -10.96 -18.18
C LEU A 96 -1.67 -10.92 -16.78
N PHE A 97 -1.81 -11.96 -15.96
CA PHE A 97 -1.19 -11.96 -14.63
C PHE A 97 0.34 -12.01 -14.70
N ALA A 98 0.91 -12.69 -15.70
CA ALA A 98 2.36 -12.70 -15.90
C ALA A 98 2.89 -11.32 -16.33
N THR A 99 2.20 -10.64 -17.25
CA THR A 99 2.59 -9.28 -17.67
C THR A 99 2.39 -8.28 -16.55
N LEU A 100 1.28 -8.34 -15.81
CA LEU A 100 1.04 -7.47 -14.65
C LEU A 100 2.09 -7.68 -13.56
N ALA A 101 2.44 -8.93 -13.24
CA ALA A 101 3.49 -9.23 -12.27
C ALA A 101 4.86 -8.66 -12.72
N SER A 102 5.20 -8.83 -13.99
CA SER A 102 6.43 -8.25 -14.57
C SER A 102 6.42 -6.72 -14.53
N LEU A 103 5.29 -6.08 -14.86
CA LEU A 103 5.14 -4.63 -14.79
C LEU A 103 5.27 -4.11 -13.35
N CYS A 104 4.67 -4.79 -12.37
CA CYS A 104 4.82 -4.46 -10.95
C CYS A 104 6.28 -4.62 -10.49
N ASP A 105 6.97 -5.66 -10.94
CA ASP A 105 8.38 -5.89 -10.59
C ASP A 105 9.28 -4.81 -11.17
N ILE A 106 9.06 -4.42 -12.43
CA ILE A 106 9.78 -3.30 -13.07
C ILE A 106 9.48 -1.99 -12.34
N ALA A 107 8.22 -1.69 -12.04
CA ALA A 107 7.84 -0.46 -11.34
C ALA A 107 8.48 -0.36 -9.95
N LEU A 108 8.41 -1.44 -9.17
CA LEU A 108 9.03 -1.53 -7.86
C LEU A 108 10.56 -1.44 -7.93
N SER A 109 11.17 -2.03 -8.95
CA SER A 109 12.62 -1.94 -9.19
C SER A 109 13.05 -0.51 -9.54
N ILE A 110 12.25 0.22 -10.30
CA ILE A 110 12.51 1.63 -10.61
C ILE A 110 12.41 2.49 -9.35
N ILE A 111 11.38 2.31 -8.52
CA ILE A 111 11.22 3.08 -7.27
C ILE A 111 12.39 2.80 -6.32
N LEU A 112 12.78 1.53 -6.15
CA LEU A 112 13.94 1.17 -5.35
C LEU A 112 15.22 1.78 -5.91
N GLY A 113 15.41 1.74 -7.24
CA GLY A 113 16.57 2.34 -7.90
C GLY A 113 16.66 3.86 -7.69
N ILE A 114 15.54 4.58 -7.82
CA ILE A 114 15.48 6.03 -7.56
C ILE A 114 15.80 6.31 -6.09
N ALA A 115 15.22 5.56 -5.16
CA ALA A 115 15.50 5.75 -3.74
C ALA A 115 16.98 5.52 -3.43
N VAL A 116 17.60 4.48 -3.98
CA VAL A 116 19.04 4.25 -3.81
C VAL A 116 19.87 5.41 -4.39
N ILE A 117 19.52 5.94 -5.56
CA ILE A 117 20.23 7.09 -6.14
C ILE A 117 20.05 8.34 -5.27
N ASP A 118 18.85 8.58 -4.75
CA ASP A 118 18.59 9.70 -3.84
C ASP A 118 19.40 9.60 -2.55
N TYR A 119 19.41 8.41 -1.93
CA TYR A 119 20.24 8.11 -0.76
C TYR A 119 21.74 8.22 -1.04
N LEU A 120 22.20 7.84 -2.24
CA LEU A 120 23.59 8.03 -2.63
C LEU A 120 23.86 9.52 -2.80
N VAL A 121 23.18 10.23 -3.71
CA VAL A 121 23.48 11.62 -4.05
C VAL A 121 23.32 12.58 -2.85
N HIS A 122 22.20 12.50 -2.13
CA HIS A 122 21.93 13.40 -0.99
C HIS A 122 22.55 12.90 0.33
N GLY A 123 22.82 11.60 0.47
CA GLY A 123 23.52 11.06 1.64
C GLY A 123 25.00 11.41 1.69
N TRP A 124 25.63 11.77 0.56
CA TRP A 124 27.00 12.32 0.53
C TRP A 124 27.04 13.83 0.86
N THR A 125 25.94 14.56 0.72
CA THR A 125 25.87 16.01 0.97
C THR A 125 25.16 16.31 2.28
N ASP A 126 25.96 16.44 3.35
CA ASP A 126 25.66 17.03 4.68
C ASP A 126 24.19 17.46 4.92
N VAL A 127 23.33 16.49 5.27
CA VAL A 127 22.01 16.79 5.82
C VAL A 127 22.21 17.13 7.29
N ARG A 128 22.40 18.42 7.58
CA ARG A 128 22.20 18.94 8.93
C ARG A 128 20.71 18.95 9.25
N VAL A 129 20.21 17.83 9.76
CA VAL A 129 18.91 17.82 10.44
C VAL A 129 19.11 18.52 11.79
N ASP A 130 18.72 19.79 11.87
CA ASP A 130 18.65 20.54 13.12
C ASP A 130 17.65 19.85 14.08
N GLY A 131 18.15 19.01 14.99
CA GLY A 131 17.34 18.55 16.13
C GLY A 131 17.64 17.17 16.72
N VAL A 132 18.45 16.32 16.08
CA VAL A 132 18.85 15.02 16.65
C VAL A 132 20.35 14.87 16.52
N GLN A 133 21.08 15.09 17.62
CA GLN A 133 22.51 14.72 17.73
C GLN A 133 22.63 13.19 17.83
N GLY A 134 22.40 12.52 16.72
CA GLY A 134 22.77 11.13 16.48
C GLY A 134 23.79 11.10 15.35
N HIS A 135 24.88 10.38 15.54
CA HIS A 135 26.00 10.28 14.62
C HIS A 135 25.58 9.48 13.36
N GLU A 136 24.80 10.07 12.46
CA GLU A 136 24.35 9.41 11.21
C GLU A 136 25.44 9.49 10.13
N VAL A 137 26.62 8.96 10.46
CA VAL A 137 27.58 8.52 9.46
C VAL A 137 27.12 7.17 8.93
N TRP A 138 27.32 6.94 7.64
CA TRP A 138 27.15 5.64 7.01
C TRP A 138 27.90 4.54 7.78
N ASP A 139 27.21 3.86 8.70
CA ASP A 139 27.77 2.75 9.45
C ASP A 139 27.77 1.50 8.57
N PHE A 140 28.79 1.39 7.71
CA PHE A 140 29.05 0.16 6.93
C PHE A 140 29.09 -1.10 7.82
N SER A 141 29.50 -0.93 9.09
CA SER A 141 29.49 -1.96 10.11
C SER A 141 28.07 -2.44 10.44
N PHE A 142 27.10 -1.53 10.52
CA PHE A 142 25.69 -1.87 10.76
C PHE A 142 25.07 -2.58 9.55
N VAL A 143 25.37 -2.12 8.33
CA VAL A 143 24.88 -2.78 7.10
C VAL A 143 25.46 -4.19 6.98
N LEU A 144 26.77 -4.35 7.18
CA LEU A 144 27.43 -5.65 7.08
C LEU A 144 26.95 -6.63 8.15
N SER A 145 26.82 -6.18 9.40
CA SER A 145 26.29 -7.01 10.49
C SER A 145 24.84 -7.42 10.24
N SER A 146 24.01 -6.52 9.70
CA SER A 146 22.63 -6.83 9.30
C SER A 146 22.58 -7.92 8.21
N VAL A 147 23.45 -7.86 7.21
CA VAL A 147 23.53 -8.90 6.16
C VAL A 147 23.90 -10.27 6.76
N VAL A 148 24.90 -10.31 7.65
CA VAL A 148 25.32 -11.56 8.32
C VAL A 148 24.19 -12.14 9.18
N VAL A 149 23.54 -11.30 9.99
CA VAL A 149 22.41 -11.71 10.84
C VAL A 149 21.25 -12.23 9.99
N LEU A 150 20.93 -11.58 8.88
CA LEU A 150 19.86 -12.03 7.96
C LEU A 150 20.19 -13.37 7.29
N LEU A 151 21.43 -13.58 6.85
CA LEU A 151 21.86 -14.86 6.27
C LEU A 151 21.81 -16.00 7.30
N LEU A 152 22.22 -15.72 8.54
CA LEU A 152 22.16 -16.70 9.62
C LEU A 152 20.72 -16.99 10.04
N ALA A 153 19.89 -15.97 10.24
CA ALA A 153 18.47 -16.14 10.55
C ALA A 153 17.75 -16.95 9.47
N ARG A 154 18.12 -16.75 8.20
CA ARG A 154 17.59 -17.55 7.09
C ARG A 154 18.06 -19.00 7.14
N ALA A 155 19.35 -19.25 7.39
CA ALA A 155 19.86 -20.60 7.57
C ALA A 155 19.11 -21.33 8.70
N LEU A 156 18.97 -20.65 9.84
CA LEU A 156 18.28 -21.16 11.02
C LEU A 156 16.77 -21.38 10.80
N ASN A 157 16.14 -20.74 9.82
CA ASN A 157 14.75 -21.07 9.44
C ASN A 157 14.69 -22.22 8.44
N ILE A 158 15.52 -22.19 7.38
CA ILE A 158 15.45 -23.17 6.29
C ILE A 158 15.84 -24.57 6.77
N PHE A 159 16.98 -24.72 7.45
CA PHE A 159 17.47 -26.04 7.87
C PHE A 159 16.46 -26.82 8.74
N PRO A 160 15.93 -26.28 9.87
CA PRO A 160 14.97 -27.03 10.66
C PRO A 160 13.62 -27.22 9.97
N LEU A 161 13.15 -26.26 9.16
CA LEU A 161 11.92 -26.45 8.38
C LEU A 161 12.08 -27.57 7.35
N THR A 162 13.25 -27.67 6.71
CA THR A 162 13.52 -28.73 5.74
C THR A 162 13.71 -30.09 6.38
N GLU A 163 14.29 -30.16 7.58
CA GLU A 163 14.36 -31.41 8.37
C GLU A 163 12.97 -31.85 8.80
N LEU A 164 12.16 -30.94 9.34
CA LEU A 164 10.77 -31.23 9.72
C LEU A 164 9.93 -31.67 8.51
N ALA A 165 10.09 -31.00 7.36
CA ALA A 165 9.43 -31.38 6.13
C ALA A 165 9.92 -32.74 5.60
N ASN A 166 11.22 -33.03 5.71
CA ASN A 166 11.80 -34.33 5.35
C ASN A 166 11.30 -35.46 6.26
N CYS A 167 10.97 -35.20 7.52
CA CYS A 167 10.33 -36.17 8.42
C CYS A 167 8.91 -36.52 7.98
N CYS A 168 8.15 -35.56 7.44
CA CYS A 168 6.76 -35.77 7.00
C CYS A 168 6.65 -36.32 5.56
N ARG A 169 7.76 -36.38 4.81
CA ARG A 169 7.76 -36.75 3.39
C ARG A 169 8.28 -38.17 3.17
N ARG A 170 7.78 -38.86 2.13
CA ARG A 170 8.27 -40.19 1.74
C ARG A 170 9.73 -40.09 1.29
N ARG A 171 10.55 -41.10 1.63
CA ARG A 171 12.01 -41.15 1.37
C ARG A 171 12.42 -40.87 -0.09
N ALA A 172 11.54 -41.08 -1.06
CA ALA A 172 11.81 -40.84 -2.49
C ALA A 172 11.90 -39.34 -2.87
N ASP A 173 11.33 -38.43 -2.08
CA ASP A 173 11.27 -36.99 -2.37
C ASP A 173 12.10 -36.14 -1.38
N GLN A 174 13.07 -36.75 -0.69
CA GLN A 174 13.84 -36.03 0.33
C GLN A 174 14.67 -34.91 -0.28
N ILE A 175 14.59 -33.74 0.36
CA ILE A 175 15.33 -32.56 -0.05
C ILE A 175 16.79 -32.77 0.36
N SER A 176 17.67 -32.93 -0.62
CA SER A 176 19.12 -33.06 -0.41
C SER A 176 19.72 -31.78 0.16
N CYS A 177 20.79 -31.90 0.95
CA CYS A 177 21.58 -30.79 1.48
C CYS A 177 22.04 -29.80 0.38
N ARG A 178 22.33 -30.28 -0.84
CA ARG A 178 22.64 -29.39 -1.98
C ARG A 178 21.45 -28.50 -2.38
N MET A 179 20.24 -29.06 -2.37
CA MET A 179 19.02 -28.30 -2.62
C MET A 179 18.74 -27.31 -1.49
N GLN A 180 19.02 -27.68 -0.23
CA GLN A 180 18.90 -26.78 0.92
C GLN A 180 19.86 -25.58 0.80
N LEU A 181 21.10 -25.79 0.37
CA LEU A 181 22.05 -24.71 0.10
C LEU A 181 21.57 -23.80 -1.03
N VAL A 182 21.01 -24.36 -2.11
CA VAL A 182 20.39 -23.56 -3.18
C VAL A 182 19.23 -22.73 -2.64
N MET A 183 18.35 -23.32 -1.81
CA MET A 183 17.24 -22.59 -1.17
C MET A 183 17.71 -21.51 -0.20
N TRP A 184 18.86 -21.69 0.44
CA TRP A 184 19.47 -20.67 1.29
C TRP A 184 20.03 -19.49 0.48
N TRP A 185 20.62 -19.75 -0.69
CA TRP A 185 21.19 -18.72 -1.56
C TRP A 185 20.19 -18.05 -2.50
N SER A 186 19.07 -18.70 -2.83
CA SER A 186 18.14 -18.27 -3.90
C SER A 186 17.22 -17.08 -3.60
N GLY A 187 17.34 -16.42 -2.45
CA GLY A 187 16.36 -15.40 -2.05
C GLY A 187 16.89 -14.01 -2.25
N LEU A 188 16.44 -13.38 -3.33
CA LEU A 188 16.51 -11.95 -3.52
C LEU A 188 15.50 -11.31 -2.56
N ARG A 189 15.99 -10.54 -1.58
CA ARG A 189 15.10 -9.77 -0.69
C ARG A 189 14.58 -8.59 -1.50
N GLY A 190 13.35 -8.72 -2.00
CA GLY A 190 12.79 -7.84 -3.02
C GLY A 190 12.23 -6.52 -2.48
N ALA A 191 11.67 -5.75 -3.41
CA ALA A 191 11.07 -4.45 -3.18
C ALA A 191 9.89 -4.41 -2.19
N VAL A 192 9.29 -5.57 -1.87
CA VAL A 192 8.25 -5.66 -0.82
C VAL A 192 8.81 -5.24 0.55
N SER A 193 10.04 -5.65 0.86
CA SER A 193 10.67 -5.27 2.15
C SER A 193 10.99 -3.78 2.22
N PHE A 194 11.31 -3.17 1.08
CA PHE A 194 11.53 -1.74 0.94
C PHE A 194 10.22 -0.95 1.06
N ALA A 195 9.14 -1.40 0.41
CA ALA A 195 7.82 -0.79 0.55
C ALA A 195 7.32 -0.79 2.01
N LEU A 196 7.57 -1.88 2.73
CA LEU A 196 7.26 -1.96 4.17
C LEU A 196 8.10 -0.98 5.00
N ALA A 197 9.40 -0.83 4.70
CA ALA A 197 10.26 0.12 5.39
C ALA A 197 9.78 1.57 5.20
N MET A 198 9.47 1.96 3.95
CA MET A 198 8.91 3.28 3.65
C MET A 198 7.55 3.54 4.32
N THR A 199 6.77 2.49 4.57
CA THR A 199 5.50 2.63 5.30
C THR A 199 5.71 2.90 6.78
N LEU A 200 6.84 2.46 7.36
CA LEU A 200 7.18 2.72 8.76
C LEU A 200 7.77 4.12 8.98
N ASP A 201 8.48 4.65 7.99
CA ASP A 201 9.10 5.98 8.05
C ASP A 201 8.10 7.14 7.89
N ASP A 202 6.85 6.87 7.49
CA ASP A 202 5.81 7.89 7.37
C ASP A 202 5.12 8.06 8.75
N PRO A 203 5.41 9.12 9.53
CA PRO A 203 4.76 9.37 10.81
C PRO A 203 3.34 9.88 10.57
N ARG A 204 2.46 9.03 10.03
CA ARG A 204 1.06 9.38 9.94
C ARG A 204 0.47 9.28 11.35
N PRO A 205 -0.08 10.38 11.90
CA PRO A 205 -0.96 10.25 13.05
C PRO A 205 -2.11 9.33 12.63
N GLU A 206 -2.42 8.35 13.48
CA GLU A 206 -3.64 7.54 13.47
C GLU A 206 -4.50 7.69 12.22
N ARG A 207 -4.46 6.66 11.37
CA ARG A 207 -5.57 6.19 10.52
C ARG A 207 -6.77 7.13 10.64
N GLN A 208 -6.78 8.23 9.87
CA GLN A 208 -8.00 9.01 9.68
C GLN A 208 -8.90 8.06 8.89
N VAL A 209 -9.61 7.20 9.63
CA VAL A 209 -10.88 6.65 9.22
C VAL A 209 -11.62 7.86 8.71
N MET A 210 -11.76 7.97 7.39
CA MET A 210 -12.59 9.01 6.81
C MET A 210 -13.94 8.85 7.52
N PRO A 211 -14.36 9.80 8.37
CA PRO A 211 -15.65 9.67 9.00
C PRO A 211 -16.66 9.53 7.86
N PRO A 212 -17.58 8.55 7.94
CA PRO A 212 -18.47 8.24 6.85
C PRO A 212 -19.08 9.54 6.32
N ALA A 213 -19.13 9.70 4.99
CA ALA A 213 -19.58 10.92 4.32
C ALA A 213 -20.95 11.44 4.82
N HIS A 214 -21.73 10.58 5.48
CA HIS A 214 -22.95 10.92 6.19
C HIS A 214 -22.80 11.86 7.40
N ALA A 215 -21.60 12.07 7.94
CA ALA A 215 -21.39 12.95 9.10
C ALA A 215 -21.10 14.42 8.75
N LYS A 216 -20.78 14.76 7.50
CA LYS A 216 -20.47 16.14 7.09
C LYS A 216 -21.69 16.99 6.73
N ALA A 217 -22.91 16.43 6.70
CA ALA A 217 -24.12 17.18 6.40
C ALA A 217 -24.83 17.79 7.63
N THR A 218 -24.49 17.35 8.86
CA THR A 218 -25.31 17.64 10.06
C THR A 218 -24.67 18.64 11.04
N GLY A 219 -23.49 19.17 10.73
CA GLY A 219 -22.74 20.10 11.61
C GLY A 219 -22.79 21.58 11.22
N LYS A 220 -23.65 21.99 10.28
CA LYS A 220 -23.72 23.38 9.76
C LYS A 220 -25.03 24.13 10.06
N ARG A 221 -25.81 23.69 11.05
CA ARG A 221 -27.00 24.43 11.51
C ARG A 221 -26.93 24.70 13.01
N LEU A 222 -27.22 25.97 13.34
CA LEU A 222 -27.51 26.55 14.66
C LEU A 222 -26.33 27.19 15.41
N ALA A 223 -25.79 28.28 14.83
CA ALA A 223 -25.44 29.45 15.64
C ALA A 223 -26.66 30.40 15.59
N PRO A 224 -27.32 30.74 16.72
CA PRO A 224 -28.43 31.68 16.69
C PRO A 224 -27.90 33.11 16.56
N LEU A 225 -28.29 33.76 15.45
CA LEU A 225 -28.28 35.19 15.26
C LEU A 225 -29.27 35.85 16.26
N ALA A 226 -28.76 36.68 17.17
CA ALA A 226 -29.50 37.75 17.83
C ALA A 226 -28.65 39.04 17.79
N ARG A 227 -29.37 40.16 17.72
CA ARG A 227 -29.05 41.40 16.97
C ARG A 227 -28.39 42.53 17.81
N PRO A 228 -28.01 43.67 17.19
CA PRO A 228 -27.03 44.65 17.68
C PRO A 228 -27.63 45.91 18.33
N SER A 229 -26.75 46.89 18.66
CA SER A 229 -26.92 48.28 19.16
C SER A 229 -26.46 48.46 20.63
N SER A 230 -25.73 49.48 21.09
CA SER A 230 -25.35 50.82 20.57
C SER A 230 -24.20 51.42 21.43
N HIS A 231 -23.33 52.20 20.78
CA HIS A 231 -22.27 53.17 21.22
C HIS A 231 -22.62 54.13 22.41
N PRO A 232 -21.75 55.07 22.88
CA PRO A 232 -20.29 55.32 22.71
C PRO A 232 -19.55 55.79 24.03
N ASP A 233 -18.33 56.33 23.87
CA ASP A 233 -17.58 57.28 24.73
C ASP A 233 -16.65 56.71 25.82
N THR A 234 -15.40 57.18 26.07
CA THR A 234 -14.56 58.26 25.52
C THR A 234 -13.13 58.17 26.12
N LEU A 235 -12.12 58.73 25.41
CA LEU A 235 -10.85 59.35 25.88
C LEU A 235 -9.74 58.40 26.42
N ARG A 236 -8.49 58.37 25.90
CA ARG A 236 -7.56 59.46 25.57
C ARG A 236 -6.47 59.02 24.56
N THR A 237 -6.21 59.87 23.56
CA THR A 237 -4.92 60.02 22.83
C THR A 237 -4.13 61.19 23.48
N PRO A 238 -3.03 61.79 22.94
CA PRO A 238 -2.04 61.38 21.91
C PRO A 238 -0.55 61.71 22.28
N ARG A 239 0.41 61.18 21.49
CA ARG A 239 1.72 61.79 21.09
C ARG A 239 2.46 60.72 20.27
N GLY A 240 2.99 60.89 19.07
CA GLY A 240 3.12 61.94 18.07
C GLY A 240 4.02 61.32 16.98
N GLU A 241 3.56 61.21 15.72
CA GLU A 241 4.07 61.93 14.54
C GLU A 241 5.59 62.16 14.52
N LYS A 242 6.37 61.84 13.48
CA LYS A 242 6.28 62.12 12.02
C LYS A 242 7.19 61.08 11.31
N GLY A 243 7.13 60.70 10.02
CA GLY A 243 6.54 61.18 8.76
C GLY A 243 7.46 60.61 7.65
N CYS A 244 6.98 59.79 6.70
CA CYS A 244 6.42 60.11 5.38
C CYS A 244 7.44 60.12 4.22
N HIS A 245 6.93 59.88 3.00
CA HIS A 245 7.54 59.68 1.66
C HIS A 245 7.82 58.20 1.30
N SER A 246 7.37 57.61 0.18
CA SER A 246 6.59 58.09 -0.97
C SER A 246 6.12 56.86 -1.80
N ALA A 247 4.81 56.79 -2.07
CA ALA A 247 4.18 56.65 -3.40
C ALA A 247 4.68 55.60 -4.43
N ALA A 248 3.74 54.74 -4.87
CA ALA A 248 3.39 54.39 -6.27
C ALA A 248 2.66 53.03 -6.26
N ALA A 249 1.33 52.98 -6.40
CA ALA A 249 0.60 52.96 -7.68
C ALA A 249 0.82 51.65 -8.48
N GLY A 250 -0.20 50.78 -8.48
CA GLY A 250 -0.19 49.52 -9.23
C GLY A 250 -1.54 48.81 -9.16
N ARG A 251 -2.50 49.34 -9.92
CA ARG A 251 -3.87 48.88 -10.14
C ARG A 251 -3.88 47.57 -10.95
N ALA A 252 -4.67 46.56 -10.57
CA ALA A 252 -5.57 45.80 -11.47
C ALA A 252 -6.23 44.60 -10.78
N GLN A 253 -7.54 44.53 -10.93
CA GLN A 253 -8.46 43.48 -10.52
C GLN A 253 -8.61 42.38 -11.59
N SER A 254 -9.30 41.32 -11.19
CA SER A 254 -9.99 40.29 -12.00
C SER A 254 -9.07 39.22 -12.58
N GLY A 255 -9.41 37.94 -12.60
CA GLY A 255 -10.68 37.27 -12.31
C GLY A 255 -10.73 35.98 -13.12
N THR A 256 -11.26 34.93 -12.49
CA THR A 256 -12.03 33.82 -13.11
C THR A 256 -11.37 32.91 -14.17
N SER A 257 -11.32 31.62 -13.81
CA SER A 257 -11.85 30.43 -14.52
C SER A 257 -11.81 30.32 -16.06
N HIS A 258 -11.63 29.07 -16.50
CA HIS A 258 -11.58 28.50 -17.87
C HIS A 258 -10.16 28.46 -18.45
N ALA A 259 -9.64 27.39 -19.04
CA ALA A 259 -10.15 26.11 -19.53
C ALA A 259 -8.92 25.15 -19.56
N ALA A 260 -8.99 23.86 -19.24
CA ALA A 260 -9.55 22.77 -20.04
C ALA A 260 -9.24 22.90 -21.55
N GLU A 261 -8.64 21.86 -22.12
CA GLU A 261 -8.39 21.61 -23.55
C GLU A 261 -7.12 22.20 -24.18
N MET A 262 -6.14 21.31 -24.41
CA MET A 262 -5.33 21.10 -25.64
C MET A 262 -4.16 20.17 -25.23
N TRP A 263 -4.17 18.86 -25.54
CA TRP A 263 -3.71 18.24 -26.82
C TRP A 263 -2.46 18.94 -27.37
N GLY A 264 -1.38 18.30 -27.80
CA GLY A 264 -1.08 16.92 -28.18
C GLY A 264 0.33 16.94 -28.79
N ASP A 265 0.75 15.80 -29.32
CA ASP A 265 1.98 15.56 -30.10
C ASP A 265 3.31 15.48 -29.31
N VAL A 266 3.70 14.24 -28.95
CA VAL A 266 4.80 13.46 -29.54
C VAL A 266 4.72 12.02 -29.03
#